data_AF-A0A2S7XS59-F1
#
_entry.id   AF-A0A2S7XS59-F1
#
_cell.length_a   1.000
_cell.length_b   1.000
_cell.length_c   1.000
_cell.angle_alpha   90.00
_cell.angle_beta   90.00
_cell.angle_gamma   90.00
#
_symmetry.space_group_name_H-M   'P 1'
#
loop_
_entity.id
_entity.type
_entity.pdbx_description
1 polymer ?
#
loop_
_entity_poly.entity_id
_entity_poly.type
_entity_poly.pdbx_seq_one_letter_code
_entity_poly.pdbx_strand_id
1 'polypeptide(L)'
;MPIAAGLPQTLKLLNPSEPAFDDAGKPCPVSAPANAPTPSAAADTAQKKTPTTAASSSAAPEVESLPVAPRSARPSLELLTAPTLVNVEHSAEEIEELSCAVETHLAALGLVVRVVAVYPGPVVTLFELQLPPSVRANKLNRLLPDLVQALAIANVRLVDMTPNNALIGIEIPNQQRQHIHLRELLDTQEYQKATAPLTIALGSNISGLPVVVDLARLPNILLVGMIGAGKSVALNAMMLSLLFKSSPKSVRCCCWMTGCRILPRMPNCHICSRR
;
A
#
# COMPACT_ATOMS: atom_id res chain seq x y z
N MET A 1 -50.19 -39.98 28.31
CA MET A 1 -50.52 -39.53 29.67
C MET A 1 -49.26 -38.97 30.33
N PRO A 2 -49.39 -37.91 31.13
CA PRO A 2 -48.32 -36.98 31.53
C PRO A 2 -47.91 -37.14 33.00
N ILE A 3 -46.70 -36.73 33.39
CA ILE A 3 -46.27 -36.39 34.77
C ILE A 3 -45.11 -35.38 34.59
N ALA A 4 -45.30 -34.05 34.75
CA ALA A 4 -45.24 -33.27 36.01
C ALA A 4 -43.89 -33.43 36.74
N ALA A 5 -43.17 -32.45 37.29
CA ALA A 5 -43.30 -31.02 37.53
C ALA A 5 -41.92 -30.56 38.10
N GLY A 6 -41.68 -29.24 38.22
CA GLY A 6 -40.81 -28.73 39.29
C GLY A 6 -39.65 -27.79 38.88
N LEU A 7 -39.95 -26.49 38.79
CA LEU A 7 -39.12 -25.46 39.45
C LEU A 7 -39.63 -25.30 40.91
N PRO A 8 -38.95 -24.62 41.86
CA PRO A 8 -37.81 -23.69 41.72
C PRO A 8 -36.69 -23.86 42.80
N GLN A 9 -35.63 -23.05 42.72
CA GLN A 9 -34.99 -22.25 43.80
C GLN A 9 -33.44 -22.15 43.71
N THR A 10 -33.00 -20.94 43.34
CA THR A 10 -32.05 -20.06 44.03
C THR A 10 -30.79 -20.62 44.72
N LEU A 11 -29.63 -20.31 44.16
CA LEU A 11 -28.33 -20.15 44.85
C LEU A 11 -27.56 -19.03 44.13
N LYS A 12 -27.73 -17.78 44.56
CA LYS A 12 -26.74 -16.98 45.32
C LYS A 12 -25.32 -16.95 44.71
N LEU A 13 -25.01 -15.75 44.18
CA LEU A 13 -23.74 -15.02 44.23
C LEU A 13 -22.45 -15.83 44.07
N LEU A 14 -21.77 -15.61 42.94
CA LEU A 14 -20.37 -15.16 42.95
C LEU A 14 -20.16 -14.21 41.77
N ASN A 15 -19.84 -12.98 42.14
CA ASN A 15 -19.44 -11.88 41.30
C ASN A 15 -17.95 -12.04 40.98
N PRO A 16 -17.51 -12.14 39.72
CA PRO A 16 -16.14 -11.82 39.36
C PRO A 16 -16.09 -10.38 38.87
N SER A 17 -15.67 -9.50 39.79
CA SER A 17 -14.89 -8.28 39.58
C SER A 17 -14.88 -7.71 38.15
N GLU A 18 -15.54 -6.55 38.02
CA GLU A 18 -15.30 -5.53 37.01
C GLU A 18 -13.79 -5.35 36.75
N PRO A 19 -13.32 -5.21 35.50
CA PRO A 19 -11.97 -4.69 35.28
C PRO A 19 -11.99 -3.22 35.69
N ALA A 20 -11.37 -2.96 36.84
CA ALA A 20 -11.03 -1.64 37.30
C ALA A 20 -10.25 -0.91 36.19
N PHE A 21 -10.73 0.27 35.81
CA PHE A 21 -9.86 1.27 35.20
C PHE A 21 -8.86 1.68 36.29
N ASP A 22 -7.65 1.12 36.23
CA ASP A 22 -6.55 1.55 37.09
C ASP A 22 -6.14 2.97 36.70
N ASP A 23 -6.62 3.91 37.51
CA ASP A 23 -6.18 5.30 37.61
C ASP A 23 -4.83 5.31 38.33
N ALA A 24 -3.75 5.28 37.55
CA ALA A 24 -2.40 5.59 38.02
C ALA A 24 -1.60 6.22 36.88
N GLY A 25 -1.68 7.55 36.78
CA GLY A 25 -0.92 8.35 35.85
C GLY A 25 0.60 8.21 36.03
N LYS A 26 1.28 8.02 34.90
CA LYS A 26 2.55 8.65 34.59
C LYS A 26 2.50 9.15 33.14
N PRO A 27 2.45 10.47 32.91
CA PRO A 27 2.62 11.04 31.57
C PRO A 27 3.99 10.68 31.00
N CYS A 28 4.07 10.42 29.69
CA CYS A 28 5.34 10.33 28.95
C CYS A 28 6.20 11.59 29.27
N PRO A 29 7.49 11.43 29.61
CA PRO A 29 8.35 12.57 29.91
C PRO A 29 8.60 13.39 28.63
N VAL A 30 8.19 14.65 28.65
CA VAL A 30 8.42 15.60 27.55
C VAL A 30 9.88 16.09 27.61
N SER A 31 10.66 15.74 26.60
CA SER A 31 11.97 16.33 26.33
C SER A 31 11.91 17.14 25.05
N ALA A 32 11.94 18.47 25.17
CA ALA A 32 12.08 19.38 24.03
C ALA A 32 13.53 19.33 23.48
N PRO A 33 13.70 19.63 22.19
CA PRO A 33 14.67 20.67 21.88
C PRO A 33 14.21 21.67 20.82
N ALA A 34 14.63 22.91 21.08
CA ALA A 34 14.64 24.03 20.16
C ALA A 34 15.74 23.88 19.11
N ASN A 35 15.43 24.17 17.84
CA ASN A 35 16.05 25.27 17.07
C ASN A 35 15.70 25.14 15.58
N ALA A 36 15.06 26.20 15.06
CA ALA A 36 14.90 26.47 13.65
C ALA A 36 16.16 27.18 13.09
N PRO A 37 16.47 26.98 11.80
CA PRO A 37 17.11 28.03 11.01
C PRO A 37 16.21 28.52 9.87
N THR A 38 16.15 29.85 9.81
CA THR A 38 15.49 30.75 8.86
C THR A 38 16.10 30.66 7.45
N PRO A 39 15.34 30.96 6.38
CA PRO A 39 15.83 30.89 5.00
C PRO A 39 16.56 32.18 4.59
N SER A 40 17.65 32.04 3.83
CA SER A 40 18.37 33.16 3.19
C SER A 40 18.19 33.07 1.67
N ALA A 41 17.55 34.10 1.12
CA ALA A 41 17.46 34.36 -0.30
C ALA A 41 18.62 35.26 -0.75
N ALA A 42 19.23 34.95 -1.89
CA ALA A 42 20.05 35.87 -2.67
C ALA A 42 19.93 35.56 -4.16
N ALA A 43 19.78 36.62 -4.94
CA ALA A 43 19.37 36.66 -6.33
C ALA A 43 20.53 36.61 -7.33
N ASP A 44 20.15 36.34 -8.59
CA ASP A 44 20.72 36.74 -9.89
C ASP A 44 22.25 36.79 -10.09
N THR A 45 22.72 36.16 -11.18
CA THR A 45 23.22 36.88 -12.37
C THR A 45 23.59 35.89 -13.49
N ALA A 46 23.05 36.14 -14.69
CA ALA A 46 23.39 35.47 -15.94
C ALA A 46 24.83 35.75 -16.40
N GLN A 47 25.54 34.75 -16.93
CA GLN A 47 26.58 35.01 -17.93
C GLN A 47 26.80 33.86 -18.91
N LYS A 48 26.61 34.24 -20.18
CA LYS A 48 26.73 33.53 -21.44
C LYS A 48 28.19 33.44 -21.87
N LYS A 49 28.73 32.24 -22.13
CA LYS A 49 29.92 32.01 -22.99
C LYS A 49 29.87 30.64 -23.69
N THR A 50 29.57 30.66 -24.98
CA THR A 50 30.14 29.77 -26.02
C THR A 50 31.22 30.61 -26.77
N PRO A 51 32.09 30.05 -27.63
CA PRO A 51 32.28 28.66 -28.08
C PRO A 51 33.76 28.20 -27.99
N THR A 52 34.05 26.92 -28.24
CA THR A 52 35.23 26.50 -29.04
C THR A 52 35.11 25.02 -29.42
N THR A 53 35.35 24.82 -30.71
CA THR A 53 35.39 23.63 -31.54
C THR A 53 36.51 22.67 -31.13
N ALA A 54 36.22 21.38 -31.04
CA ALA A 54 37.20 20.32 -31.31
C ALA A 54 36.46 19.05 -31.75
N ALA A 55 36.84 18.58 -32.93
CA ALA A 55 36.32 17.41 -33.60
C ALA A 55 37.06 16.12 -33.15
N SER A 56 36.51 14.99 -33.59
CA SER A 56 36.99 13.60 -33.48
C SER A 56 36.61 12.92 -32.15
N SER A 57 36.15 11.67 -32.11
CA SER A 57 36.20 10.59 -33.10
C SER A 57 35.01 9.66 -32.91
N SER A 58 34.59 9.05 -34.02
CA SER A 58 33.60 8.00 -34.13
C SER A 58 34.05 6.72 -33.43
N ALA A 59 33.26 6.25 -32.47
CA ALA A 59 33.17 4.84 -32.13
C ALA A 59 31.74 4.56 -31.69
N ALA A 60 30.90 4.19 -32.67
CA ALA A 60 29.62 3.58 -32.37
C ALA A 60 29.92 2.25 -31.66
N PRO A 61 29.35 1.97 -30.48
CA PRO A 61 29.40 0.61 -29.96
C PRO A 61 28.57 -0.23 -30.93
N GLU A 62 29.25 -1.22 -31.49
CA GLU A 62 28.66 -2.30 -32.25
C GLU A 62 27.56 -2.92 -31.38
N VAL A 63 26.30 -2.71 -31.78
CA VAL A 63 25.15 -3.36 -31.16
C VAL A 63 25.25 -4.83 -31.50
N GLU A 64 25.93 -5.57 -30.61
CA GLU A 64 25.94 -7.01 -30.59
C GLU A 64 24.48 -7.47 -30.53
N SER A 65 24.03 -8.03 -31.65
CA SER A 65 22.64 -8.41 -31.86
C SER A 65 22.27 -9.45 -30.81
N LEU A 66 21.51 -9.03 -29.80
CA LEU A 66 20.90 -9.95 -28.84
C LEU A 66 20.22 -11.08 -29.64
N PRO A 67 20.51 -12.35 -29.33
CA PRO A 67 19.90 -13.47 -30.03
C PRO A 67 18.39 -13.30 -29.94
N VAL A 68 17.73 -13.24 -31.10
CA VAL A 68 16.27 -13.14 -31.18
C VAL A 68 15.71 -14.39 -30.52
N ALA A 69 15.34 -14.25 -29.25
CA ALA A 69 14.72 -15.32 -28.50
C ALA A 69 13.53 -15.84 -29.33
N PRO A 70 13.30 -17.17 -29.36
CA PRO A 70 12.18 -17.72 -30.12
C PRO A 70 10.91 -16.99 -29.66
N ARG A 71 10.04 -16.60 -30.62
CA ARG A 71 8.81 -15.82 -30.41
C ARG A 71 7.80 -16.41 -29.41
N SER A 72 8.15 -17.54 -28.77
CA SER A 72 7.38 -18.28 -27.78
C SER A 72 8.05 -18.38 -26.40
N ALA A 73 9.28 -17.86 -26.23
CA ALA A 73 9.96 -17.84 -24.94
C ALA A 73 9.42 -16.71 -24.07
N ARG A 74 9.16 -17.03 -22.79
CA ARG A 74 8.80 -16.02 -21.79
C ARG A 74 10.02 -15.13 -21.53
N PRO A 75 9.82 -13.81 -21.30
CA PRO A 75 10.91 -12.93 -20.92
C PRO A 75 11.55 -13.37 -19.59
N SER A 76 12.87 -13.17 -19.45
CA SER A 76 13.56 -13.41 -18.18
C SER A 76 13.26 -12.29 -17.18
N LEU A 77 13.20 -12.64 -15.89
CA LEU A 77 12.99 -11.67 -14.80
C LEU A 77 14.14 -10.65 -14.66
N GLU A 78 15.29 -10.93 -15.27
CA GLU A 78 16.45 -10.02 -15.30
C GLU A 78 16.18 -8.71 -16.04
N LEU A 79 15.17 -8.69 -16.92
CA LEU A 79 14.72 -7.45 -17.57
C LEU A 79 14.08 -6.47 -16.58
N LEU A 80 13.71 -6.93 -15.39
CA LEU A 80 13.15 -6.09 -14.34
C LEU A 80 14.22 -5.68 -13.34
N THR A 81 14.12 -4.44 -12.87
CA THR A 81 14.98 -3.89 -11.83
C THR A 81 14.96 -4.78 -10.59
N ALA A 82 16.14 -5.11 -10.08
CA ALA A 82 16.30 -5.85 -8.84
C ALA A 82 15.69 -5.05 -7.66
N PRO A 83 15.05 -5.73 -6.69
CA PRO A 83 14.51 -5.06 -5.51
C PRO A 83 15.65 -4.48 -4.68
N THR A 84 15.49 -3.22 -4.23
CA THR A 84 16.37 -2.64 -3.23
C THR A 84 15.96 -3.21 -1.87
N LEU A 85 16.79 -4.08 -1.29
CA LEU A 85 16.57 -4.64 0.06
C LEU A 85 16.87 -3.57 1.13
N VAL A 86 16.00 -2.57 1.23
CA VAL A 86 16.04 -1.61 2.34
C VAL A 86 15.15 -2.18 3.43
N ASN A 87 15.74 -2.95 4.35
CA ASN A 87 15.08 -3.30 5.59
C ASN A 87 15.01 -2.02 6.44
N VAL A 88 13.97 -1.21 6.25
CA VAL A 88 13.63 -0.16 7.21
C VAL A 88 13.02 -0.85 8.41
N GLU A 89 13.89 -1.37 9.28
CA GLU A 89 13.49 -1.79 10.61
C GLU A 89 13.19 -0.51 11.40
N HIS A 90 11.92 -0.25 11.65
CA HIS A 90 11.51 0.80 12.57
C HIS A 90 12.02 0.42 13.97
N SER A 91 12.79 1.31 14.61
CA SER A 91 13.24 1.07 15.97
C SER A 91 12.01 0.98 16.89
N ALA A 92 12.05 0.10 17.88
CA ALA A 92 10.93 -0.05 18.82
C ALA A 92 10.62 1.28 19.53
N GLU A 93 11.66 2.09 19.78
CA GLU A 93 11.57 3.42 20.38
C GLU A 93 10.75 4.39 19.50
N GLU A 94 11.01 4.45 18.19
CA GLU A 94 10.22 5.29 17.25
C GLU A 94 8.73 4.90 17.23
N ILE A 95 8.44 3.60 17.29
CA ILE A 95 7.07 3.09 17.29
C ILE A 95 6.36 3.48 18.59
N GLU A 96 7.04 3.40 19.73
CA GLU A 96 6.52 3.79 21.04
C GLU A 96 6.29 5.31 21.14
N GLU A 97 7.23 6.12 20.65
CA GLU A 97 7.08 7.58 20.57
C GLU A 97 5.87 7.98 19.73
N LEU A 98 5.73 7.37 18.55
CA LEU A 98 4.59 7.62 17.67
C LEU A 98 3.28 7.16 18.30
N SER A 99 3.29 6.04 19.04
CA SER A 99 2.12 5.56 19.78
C SER A 99 1.70 6.54 20.87
N CYS A 100 2.65 7.02 21.69
CA CYS A 100 2.37 8.03 22.73
C CYS A 100 1.88 9.35 22.10
N ALA A 101 2.42 9.75 20.95
CA ALA A 101 1.94 10.93 20.22
C ALA A 101 0.49 10.77 19.76
N VAL A 102 0.11 9.62 19.17
CA VAL A 102 -1.26 9.34 18.73
C VAL A 102 -2.25 9.40 19.91
N GLU A 103 -1.92 8.77 21.04
CA GLU A 103 -2.76 8.82 22.25
C GLU A 103 -2.92 10.25 22.78
N THR A 104 -1.82 11.00 22.86
CA THR A 104 -1.81 12.38 23.38
C THR A 104 -2.62 13.32 22.50
N HIS A 105 -2.49 13.22 21.18
CA HIS A 105 -3.23 14.05 20.23
C HIS A 105 -4.73 13.70 20.21
N LEU A 106 -5.09 12.42 20.29
CA LEU A 106 -6.50 12.01 20.38
C LEU A 106 -7.12 12.45 21.72
N ALA A 107 -6.36 12.38 22.82
CA ALA A 107 -6.81 12.88 24.12
C ALA A 107 -7.06 14.39 24.10
N ALA A 108 -6.21 15.17 23.43
CA ALA A 108 -6.40 16.61 23.25
C ALA A 108 -7.69 16.96 22.48
N LEU A 109 -8.14 16.06 21.59
CA LEU A 109 -9.40 16.19 20.83
C LEU A 109 -10.63 15.67 21.60
N GLY A 110 -10.47 15.30 22.87
CA GLY A 110 -11.56 14.80 23.72
C GLY A 110 -11.93 13.34 23.44
N LEU A 111 -10.97 12.53 22.99
CA LEU A 111 -11.14 11.10 22.73
C LEU A 111 -9.96 10.34 23.34
N VAL A 112 -10.14 9.84 24.55
CA VAL A 112 -9.13 9.02 25.24
C VAL A 112 -9.15 7.61 24.63
N VAL A 113 -8.02 7.17 24.07
CA VAL A 113 -7.82 5.84 23.49
C VAL A 113 -6.56 5.22 24.06
N ARG A 114 -6.42 3.90 23.86
CA ARG A 114 -5.18 3.18 24.15
C ARG A 114 -4.74 2.37 22.94
N VAL A 115 -3.46 2.43 22.59
CA VAL A 115 -2.83 1.58 21.58
C VAL A 115 -2.61 0.19 22.20
N VAL A 116 -3.17 -0.84 21.58
CA VAL A 116 -3.06 -2.24 22.01
C VAL A 116 -1.89 -2.93 21.31
N ALA A 117 -1.78 -2.71 20.00
CA ALA A 117 -0.78 -3.33 19.15
C ALA A 117 -0.44 -2.42 17.97
N VAL A 118 0.77 -2.60 17.44
CA VAL A 118 1.24 -1.90 16.25
C VAL A 118 1.81 -2.91 15.27
N TYR A 119 1.41 -2.82 14.01
CA TYR A 119 1.89 -3.66 12.92
C TYR A 119 2.56 -2.77 11.86
N PRO A 120 3.89 -2.66 11.87
CA PRO A 120 4.61 -1.93 10.84
C PRO A 120 4.54 -2.66 9.50
N GLY A 121 4.30 -1.89 8.44
CA GLY A 121 4.26 -2.35 7.06
C GLY A 121 5.22 -1.59 6.16
N PRO A 122 5.34 -1.95 4.87
CA PRO A 122 6.29 -1.30 3.95
C PRO A 122 5.90 0.15 3.57
N VAL A 123 4.60 0.46 3.57
CA VAL A 123 4.07 1.78 3.14
C VAL A 123 3.32 2.48 4.28
N VAL A 124 2.59 1.71 5.08
CA VAL A 124 1.77 2.19 6.19
C VAL A 124 2.01 1.32 7.41
N THR A 125 1.82 1.88 8.59
CA THR A 125 1.81 1.19 9.87
C THR A 125 0.38 1.19 10.41
N LEU A 126 -0.08 0.02 10.87
CA LEU A 126 -1.41 -0.17 11.42
C LEU A 126 -1.35 -0.12 12.95
N PHE A 127 -2.06 0.84 13.54
CA PHE A 127 -2.23 0.98 14.98
C PHE A 127 -3.58 0.44 15.40
N GLU A 128 -3.59 -0.56 16.27
CA GLU A 128 -4.81 -1.05 16.89
C GLU A 128 -5.13 -0.24 18.13
N LEU A 129 -6.27 0.45 18.10
CA LEU A 129 -6.73 1.30 19.19
C LEU A 129 -7.93 0.66 19.88
N GLN A 130 -7.90 0.63 21.20
CA GLN A 130 -9.06 0.34 22.01
C GLN A 130 -9.84 1.62 22.28
N LEU A 131 -11.09 1.65 21.82
CA LEU A 131 -12.01 2.75 22.10
C LEU A 131 -12.75 2.55 23.43
N PRO A 132 -13.09 3.63 24.13
CA PRO A 132 -14.06 3.59 25.21
C PRO A 132 -15.43 3.10 24.70
N PRO A 133 -16.19 2.35 25.50
CA PRO A 133 -17.47 1.77 25.09
C PRO A 133 -18.54 2.82 24.70
N SER A 134 -18.33 4.08 25.10
CA SER A 134 -19.23 5.20 24.78
C SER A 134 -18.98 5.81 23.39
N VAL A 135 -17.86 5.50 22.74
CA VAL A 135 -17.41 6.18 21.51
C VAL A 135 -17.60 5.25 20.31
N ARG A 136 -18.33 5.74 19.30
CA ARG A 136 -18.49 5.05 18.00
C ARG A 136 -17.37 5.40 17.04
N ALA A 137 -17.04 4.48 16.13
CA ALA A 137 -16.07 4.69 15.03
C ALA A 137 -16.32 5.98 14.23
N ASN A 138 -17.58 6.36 14.03
CA ASN A 138 -17.96 7.59 13.31
C ASN A 138 -17.43 8.87 13.97
N LYS A 139 -17.28 8.91 15.30
CA LYS A 139 -16.71 10.08 16.00
C LYS A 139 -15.23 10.20 15.67
N LEU A 140 -14.50 9.09 15.68
CA LEU A 140 -13.09 9.04 15.32
C LEU A 140 -12.85 9.46 13.87
N ASN A 141 -13.69 9.00 12.93
CA ASN A 141 -13.60 9.39 11.51
C ASN A 141 -13.69 10.92 11.30
N ARG A 142 -14.48 11.62 12.12
CA ARG A 142 -14.60 13.09 12.06
C ARG A 142 -13.36 13.83 12.58
N LEU A 143 -12.58 13.19 13.46
CA LEU A 143 -11.38 13.77 14.06
C LEU A 143 -10.10 13.43 13.28
N LEU A 144 -10.17 12.54 12.28
CA LEU A 144 -9.01 12.16 11.47
C LEU A 144 -8.32 13.36 10.78
N PRO A 145 -9.02 14.34 10.19
CA PRO A 145 -8.36 15.50 9.59
C PRO A 145 -7.55 16.31 10.60
N ASP A 146 -8.05 16.44 11.84
CA ASP A 146 -7.35 17.16 12.91
C ASP A 146 -6.13 16.38 13.38
N LEU A 147 -6.23 15.04 13.44
CA LEU A 147 -5.10 14.16 13.75
C LEU A 147 -4.00 14.23 12.68
N VAL A 148 -4.39 14.24 11.39
CA VAL A 148 -3.46 14.40 10.26
C VAL A 148 -2.68 15.71 10.39
N GLN A 149 -3.37 16.79 10.74
CA GLN A 149 -2.76 18.09 10.96
C GLN A 149 -1.83 18.10 12.18
N ALA A 150 -2.23 17.47 13.28
CA ALA A 150 -1.43 17.40 14.51
C ALA A 150 -0.14 16.60 14.33
N LEU A 151 -0.19 15.50 13.58
CA LEU A 151 0.96 14.63 13.30
C LEU A 151 1.80 15.07 12.08
N ALA A 152 1.39 16.14 11.37
CA ALA A 152 2.03 16.62 10.14
C ALA A 152 2.25 15.51 9.07
N ILE A 153 1.29 14.59 8.96
CA ILE A 153 1.32 13.47 8.01
C ILE A 153 0.46 13.74 6.79
N ALA A 154 0.61 12.92 5.74
CA ALA A 154 -0.11 13.14 4.48
C ALA A 154 -1.62 12.89 4.60
N ASN A 155 -1.99 11.72 5.13
CA ASN A 155 -3.37 11.27 5.31
C ASN A 155 -3.39 10.11 6.30
N VAL A 156 -4.56 9.82 6.87
CA VAL A 156 -4.80 8.67 7.76
C VAL A 156 -6.04 7.94 7.29
N ARG A 157 -6.04 6.61 7.37
CA ARG A 157 -7.20 5.78 7.02
C ARG A 157 -7.69 4.99 8.24
N LEU A 158 -9.02 4.97 8.41
CA LEU A 158 -9.68 4.17 9.44
C LEU A 158 -10.00 2.78 8.89
N VAL A 159 -9.70 1.75 9.66
CA VAL A 159 -10.01 0.35 9.37
C VAL A 159 -10.82 -0.21 10.53
N ASP A 160 -12.04 -0.66 10.24
CA ASP A 160 -12.89 -1.32 11.24
C ASP A 160 -12.50 -2.79 11.35
N MET A 161 -12.04 -3.21 12.53
CA MET A 161 -11.50 -4.53 12.81
C MET A 161 -12.55 -5.38 13.53
N THR A 162 -13.58 -5.81 12.80
CA THR A 162 -14.61 -6.77 13.27
C THR A 162 -15.65 -6.19 14.25
N PRO A 163 -16.96 -6.50 14.09
CA PRO A 163 -18.05 -5.83 14.82
C PRO A 163 -18.15 -6.11 16.33
N ASN A 164 -17.45 -7.11 16.87
CA ASN A 164 -17.67 -7.60 18.23
C ASN A 164 -16.66 -7.10 19.27
N ASN A 165 -15.59 -6.42 18.84
CA ASN A 165 -14.55 -5.94 19.75
C ASN A 165 -14.37 -4.43 19.58
N ALA A 166 -14.12 -3.72 20.68
CA ALA A 166 -13.89 -2.27 20.71
C ALA A 166 -12.55 -1.84 20.09
N LEU A 167 -11.99 -2.65 19.17
CA LEU A 167 -10.73 -2.41 18.50
C LEU A 167 -10.98 -1.76 17.15
N ILE A 168 -10.26 -0.68 16.88
CA ILE A 168 -10.26 0.01 15.60
C ILE A 168 -8.83 0.19 15.13
N GLY A 169 -8.61 -0.09 13.85
CA GLY A 169 -7.34 0.15 13.20
C GLY A 169 -7.22 1.56 12.64
N ILE A 170 -6.08 2.20 12.88
CA ILE A 170 -5.68 3.41 12.17
C ILE A 170 -4.43 3.10 11.34
N GLU A 171 -4.52 3.31 10.03
CA GLU A 171 -3.40 3.23 9.11
C GLU A 171 -2.74 4.60 8.99
N ILE A 172 -1.47 4.67 9.41
CA ILE A 172 -0.63 5.88 9.34
C ILE A 172 0.49 5.62 8.31
N PRO A 173 0.73 6.53 7.35
CA PRO A 173 1.82 6.38 6.40
C PRO A 173 3.17 6.50 7.09
N ASN A 174 4.11 5.64 6.72
CA ASN A 174 5.48 5.71 7.25
C ASN A 174 6.20 6.96 6.71
N GLN A 175 7.17 7.45 7.48
CA GLN A 175 8.04 8.55 7.06
C GLN A 175 8.87 8.15 5.82
N GLN A 176 9.44 6.94 5.85
CA GLN A 176 10.15 6.34 4.73
C GLN A 176 9.30 5.22 4.12
N ARG A 177 8.68 5.49 2.98
CA ARG A 177 7.88 4.49 2.25
C ARG A 177 8.78 3.66 1.36
N GLN A 178 8.65 2.34 1.45
CA GLN A 178 9.40 1.43 0.60
C GLN A 178 8.73 1.28 -0.77
N HIS A 179 9.54 1.23 -1.82
CA HIS A 179 9.06 0.95 -3.17
C HIS A 179 8.95 -0.54 -3.40
N ILE A 180 7.73 -1.02 -3.66
CA ILE A 180 7.48 -2.42 -4.01
C ILE A 180 7.81 -2.63 -5.48
N HIS A 181 8.78 -3.50 -5.77
CA HIS A 181 9.23 -3.76 -7.14
C HIS A 181 8.40 -4.88 -7.76
N LEU A 182 8.04 -4.74 -9.04
CA LEU A 182 7.30 -5.81 -9.75
C LEU A 182 8.08 -7.13 -9.75
N ARG A 183 9.41 -7.07 -9.88
CA ARG A 183 10.26 -8.26 -9.86
C ARG A 183 10.09 -9.08 -8.60
N GLU A 184 10.03 -8.42 -7.45
CA GLU A 184 9.85 -9.07 -6.14
C GLU A 184 8.54 -9.86 -6.11
N LEU A 185 7.45 -9.27 -6.61
CA LEU A 185 6.14 -9.91 -6.67
C LEU A 185 6.12 -11.12 -7.61
N LEU A 186 6.78 -11.03 -8.76
CA LEU A 186 6.85 -12.12 -9.73
C LEU A 186 7.79 -13.26 -9.29
N ASP A 187 8.76 -12.98 -8.42
CA ASP A 187 9.66 -13.99 -7.88
C ASP A 187 9.03 -14.80 -6.73
N THR A 188 7.92 -14.31 -6.15
CA THR A 188 7.24 -15.00 -5.06
C THR A 188 6.70 -16.37 -5.46
N GLN A 189 6.72 -17.31 -4.50
CA GLN A 189 6.22 -18.67 -4.73
C GLN A 189 4.73 -18.70 -5.10
N GLU A 190 3.93 -17.77 -4.57
CA GLU A 190 2.50 -17.65 -4.88
C GLU A 190 2.28 -17.40 -6.37
N TYR A 191 3.02 -16.45 -6.95
CA TYR A 191 2.95 -16.17 -8.37
C TYR A 191 3.54 -17.31 -9.21
N GLN A 192 4.71 -17.84 -8.83
CA GLN A 192 5.37 -18.90 -9.60
C GLN A 192 4.58 -20.20 -9.65
N LYS A 193 4.00 -20.63 -8.52
CA LYS A 193 3.20 -21.87 -8.40
C LYS A 193 1.78 -21.74 -8.96
N ALA A 194 1.29 -20.53 -9.20
CA ALA A 194 -0.05 -20.34 -9.78
C ALA A 194 -0.16 -21.03 -11.15
N THR A 195 -1.20 -21.82 -11.35
CA THR A 195 -1.42 -22.57 -12.61
C THR A 195 -2.28 -21.80 -13.61
N ALA A 196 -3.07 -20.82 -13.13
CA ALA A 196 -3.98 -20.07 -13.97
C ALA A 196 -3.22 -19.17 -14.97
N PRO A 197 -3.57 -19.18 -16.27
CA PRO A 197 -2.90 -18.36 -17.27
C PRO A 197 -3.17 -16.86 -17.10
N LEU A 198 -4.25 -16.50 -16.41
CA LEU A 198 -4.65 -15.12 -16.15
C LEU A 198 -4.28 -14.63 -14.74
N THR A 199 -3.25 -15.24 -14.15
CA THR A 199 -2.69 -14.80 -12.87
C THR A 199 -1.99 -13.44 -13.02
N ILE A 200 -2.34 -12.50 -12.16
CA ILE A 200 -1.74 -11.18 -12.06
C ILE A 200 -1.21 -10.92 -10.65
N ALA A 201 -0.09 -10.21 -10.55
CA ALA A 201 0.41 -9.66 -9.30
C ALA A 201 -0.11 -8.21 -9.16
N LEU A 202 -0.82 -7.91 -8.08
CA LEU A 202 -1.38 -6.57 -7.83
C LEU A 202 -0.43 -5.67 -7.06
N GLY A 203 0.32 -6.24 -6.10
CA GLY A 203 1.11 -5.47 -5.13
C GLY A 203 1.38 -6.30 -3.89
N SER A 204 1.70 -5.61 -2.80
CA SER A 204 1.78 -6.20 -1.46
C SER A 204 0.66 -5.66 -0.58
N ASN A 205 0.25 -6.43 0.42
CA ASN A 205 -0.69 -5.98 1.44
C ASN A 205 0.00 -5.06 2.46
N ILE A 206 -0.75 -4.60 3.47
CA ILE A 206 -0.23 -3.74 4.54
C ILE A 206 0.88 -4.40 5.36
N SER A 207 0.95 -5.73 5.40
CA SER A 207 1.98 -6.50 6.09
C SER A 207 3.18 -6.84 5.20
N GLY A 208 3.19 -6.38 3.94
CA GLY A 208 4.25 -6.68 2.97
C GLY A 208 4.15 -8.03 2.26
N LEU A 209 3.10 -8.83 2.51
CA LEU A 209 2.88 -10.08 1.78
C LEU A 209 2.39 -9.82 0.36
N PRO A 210 2.84 -10.59 -0.64
CA PRO A 210 2.40 -10.43 -2.02
C PRO A 210 0.90 -10.70 -2.16
N VAL A 211 0.24 -9.96 -3.05
CA VAL A 211 -1.17 -10.15 -3.41
C VAL A 211 -1.23 -10.58 -4.87
N VAL A 212 -1.44 -11.89 -5.06
CA VAL A 212 -1.57 -12.53 -6.37
C VAL A 212 -3.01 -12.99 -6.56
N VAL A 213 -3.61 -12.64 -7.70
CA VAL A 213 -5.00 -12.99 -8.01
C VAL A 213 -5.15 -13.47 -9.45
N ASP A 214 -6.16 -14.31 -9.67
CA ASP A 214 -6.54 -14.78 -11.00
C ASP A 214 -7.66 -13.92 -11.58
N LEU A 215 -7.43 -13.28 -12.73
CA LEU A 215 -8.44 -12.48 -13.42
C LEU A 215 -9.64 -13.32 -13.86
N ALA A 216 -9.50 -14.64 -14.05
CA ALA A 216 -10.65 -15.48 -14.38
C ALA A 216 -11.71 -15.48 -13.27
N ARG A 217 -11.30 -15.26 -12.02
CA ARG A 217 -12.20 -15.13 -10.86
C ARG A 217 -12.78 -13.72 -10.73
N LEU A 218 -12.20 -12.74 -11.41
CA LEU A 218 -12.59 -11.34 -11.41
C LEU A 218 -12.94 -10.89 -12.84
N PRO A 219 -14.07 -11.37 -13.40
CA PRO A 219 -14.37 -11.24 -14.82
C PRO A 219 -14.49 -9.79 -15.30
N ASN A 220 -14.85 -8.86 -14.41
CA ASN A 220 -14.93 -7.43 -14.70
C ASN A 220 -14.19 -6.64 -13.62
N ILE A 221 -13.14 -5.90 -14.00
CA ILE A 221 -12.38 -5.03 -13.09
C ILE A 221 -12.51 -3.59 -13.58
N LEU A 222 -12.87 -2.69 -12.66
CA LEU A 222 -12.93 -1.24 -12.91
C LEU A 222 -11.76 -0.55 -12.22
N LEU A 223 -10.89 0.08 -13.00
CA LEU A 223 -9.75 0.87 -12.51
C LEU A 223 -10.03 2.37 -12.66
N VAL A 224 -10.36 3.02 -11.53
CA VAL A 224 -10.60 4.47 -11.41
C VAL A 224 -9.48 5.08 -10.57
N GLY A 225 -9.04 6.29 -10.94
CA GLY A 225 -8.04 7.03 -10.17
C GLY A 225 -7.78 8.39 -10.80
N MET A 226 -7.37 9.35 -9.97
CA MET A 226 -6.89 10.66 -10.43
C MET A 226 -5.55 10.51 -11.17
N ILE A 227 -5.20 11.53 -11.96
CA ILE A 227 -3.89 11.58 -12.62
C ILE A 227 -2.80 11.57 -11.53
N GLY A 228 -1.79 10.71 -11.70
CA GLY A 228 -0.71 10.53 -10.72
C GLY A 228 -1.01 9.52 -9.61
N ALA A 229 -2.22 8.98 -9.50
CA ALA A 229 -2.55 7.95 -8.49
C ALA A 229 -1.95 6.56 -8.79
N GLY A 230 -1.18 6.40 -9.87
CA GLY A 230 -0.54 5.13 -10.23
C GLY A 230 -1.38 4.19 -11.10
N LYS A 231 -2.56 4.59 -11.60
CA LYS A 231 -3.42 3.75 -12.46
C LYS A 231 -2.70 3.18 -13.69
N SER A 232 -1.93 4.00 -14.41
CA SER A 232 -1.19 3.55 -15.60
C SER A 232 -0.07 2.57 -15.23
N VAL A 233 0.58 2.78 -14.08
CA VAL A 233 1.62 1.87 -13.56
C VAL A 233 0.99 0.54 -13.17
N ALA A 234 -0.16 0.55 -12.49
CA ALA A 234 -0.91 -0.64 -12.13
C ALA A 234 -1.35 -1.44 -13.38
N LEU A 235 -1.86 -0.77 -14.41
CA LEU A 235 -2.21 -1.43 -15.68
C LEU A 235 -0.99 -2.08 -16.34
N ASN A 236 0.14 -1.40 -16.37
CA ASN A 236 1.38 -1.96 -16.92
C ASN A 236 1.86 -3.16 -16.10
N ALA A 237 1.78 -3.10 -14.76
CA ALA A 237 2.11 -4.21 -13.88
C ALA A 237 1.21 -5.43 -14.13
N MET A 238 -0.09 -5.22 -14.32
CA MET A 238 -1.03 -6.29 -14.70
C MET A 238 -0.69 -6.89 -16.06
N MET A 239 -0.41 -6.07 -17.07
CA MET A 239 -0.04 -6.55 -18.41
C MET A 239 1.29 -7.32 -18.38
N LEU A 240 2.30 -6.83 -17.68
CA LEU A 240 3.57 -7.52 -17.51
C LEU A 240 3.39 -8.84 -16.77
N SER A 241 2.57 -8.87 -15.72
CA SER A 241 2.23 -10.12 -15.01
C SER A 241 1.65 -11.18 -15.95
N LEU A 242 0.80 -10.78 -16.91
CA LEU A 242 0.29 -11.70 -17.92
C LEU A 242 1.37 -12.13 -18.92
N LEU A 243 2.27 -11.22 -19.33
CA LEU A 243 3.36 -11.54 -20.27
C LEU A 243 4.41 -12.50 -19.68
N PHE A 244 4.75 -12.37 -18.40
CA PHE A 244 5.67 -13.28 -17.73
C PHE A 244 5.05 -14.67 -17.46
N LYS A 245 3.71 -14.77 -17.37
CA LYS A 245 3.02 -16.04 -17.13
C LYS A 245 2.54 -16.74 -18.39
N SER A 246 1.95 -16.02 -19.32
CA SER A 246 1.15 -16.57 -20.41
C SER A 246 1.82 -16.46 -21.76
N SER A 247 1.57 -17.45 -22.61
CA SER A 247 1.98 -17.41 -24.01
C SER A 247 0.90 -16.71 -24.86
N PRO A 248 1.24 -16.19 -26.05
CA PRO A 248 0.26 -15.62 -26.97
C PRO A 248 -0.84 -16.60 -27.40
N LYS A 249 -0.62 -17.91 -27.23
CA LYS A 249 -1.63 -18.95 -27.50
C LYS A 249 -2.66 -19.08 -26.38
N SER A 250 -2.28 -18.81 -25.12
CA SER A 250 -3.17 -18.94 -23.97
C SER A 250 -3.98 -17.68 -23.70
N VAL A 251 -3.39 -16.50 -23.90
CA VAL A 251 -4.03 -15.21 -23.60
C VAL A 251 -3.86 -14.25 -24.76
N ARG A 252 -4.96 -13.60 -25.15
CA ARG A 252 -4.96 -12.50 -26.14
C ARG A 252 -5.50 -11.25 -25.47
N CYS A 253 -4.74 -10.16 -25.57
CA CYS A 253 -5.13 -8.86 -25.03
C CYS A 253 -5.63 -7.95 -26.15
N CYS A 254 -6.69 -7.19 -25.89
CA CYS A 254 -7.15 -6.13 -26.79
C CYS A 254 -7.04 -4.81 -26.04
N CYS A 255 -6.15 -3.93 -26.50
CA CYS A 255 -5.99 -2.60 -25.94
C CYS A 255 -6.79 -1.60 -26.76
N TRP A 256 -7.72 -0.88 -26.11
CA TRP A 256 -8.49 0.17 -26.73
C TRP A 256 -7.92 1.52 -26.30
N MET A 257 -7.17 2.16 -27.20
CA MET A 257 -6.75 3.54 -27.01
C MET A 257 -7.81 4.45 -27.66
N THR A 258 -8.68 5.02 -26.83
CA THR A 258 -9.60 6.11 -27.21
C THR A 258 -8.77 7.34 -27.55
N GLY A 259 -8.34 7.43 -28.81
CA GLY A 259 -7.33 8.37 -29.29
C GLY A 259 -6.58 7.88 -30.54
N CYS A 260 -6.76 6.61 -30.92
CA CYS A 260 -6.29 6.12 -32.22
C CYS A 260 -7.16 6.76 -33.33
N ARG A 261 -6.77 7.97 -33.77
CA ARG A 261 -7.12 8.48 -35.10
C ARG A 261 -6.80 7.37 -36.07
N ILE A 262 -7.81 6.92 -36.79
CA ILE A 262 -7.80 5.84 -37.77
C ILE A 262 -6.50 5.90 -38.60
N LEU A 263 -5.49 5.14 -38.20
CA LEU A 263 -4.37 4.81 -39.06
C LEU A 263 -4.89 3.80 -40.08
N PRO A 264 -4.60 3.98 -41.38
CA PRO A 264 -5.11 3.11 -42.42
C PRO A 264 -4.63 1.68 -42.16
N ARG A 265 -5.60 0.76 -42.05
CA ARG A 265 -5.50 -0.70 -42.11
C ARG A 265 -4.08 -1.26 -41.92
N MET A 266 -3.76 -1.69 -40.69
CA MET A 266 -2.76 -2.75 -40.56
C MET A 266 -3.32 -4.05 -41.18
N PRO A 267 -2.63 -4.68 -42.14
CA PRO A 267 -3.18 -5.78 -42.94
C PRO A 267 -3.45 -7.08 -42.15
N ASN A 268 -3.09 -7.15 -40.86
CA ASN A 268 -3.23 -8.35 -40.03
C ASN A 268 -4.10 -8.18 -38.77
N CYS A 269 -4.87 -7.09 -38.66
CA CYS A 269 -5.80 -6.93 -37.53
C CYS A 269 -7.14 -7.64 -37.80
N HIS A 270 -7.26 -8.91 -37.42
CA HIS A 270 -8.49 -9.70 -37.58
C HIS A 270 -9.71 -9.14 -36.82
N ILE A 271 -9.50 -8.26 -35.83
CA ILE A 271 -10.58 -7.58 -35.09
C ILE A 271 -11.32 -6.56 -35.97
N CYS A 272 -10.66 -5.94 -36.95
CA CYS A 272 -11.31 -5.02 -37.90
C CYS A 272 -12.01 -5.74 -39.07
N SER A 273 -11.95 -7.07 -39.17
CA SER A 273 -12.52 -7.82 -40.31
C SER A 273 -13.99 -8.29 -40.12
N ARG A 274 -14.58 -8.04 -38.94
CA ARG A 274 -15.96 -8.42 -38.62
C ARG A 274 -16.81 -7.26 -38.07
N ARG A 275 -16.71 -6.10 -38.69
CA ARG A 275 -17.73 -5.04 -38.63
C ARG A 275 -18.03 -4.56 -40.03
#